data_AF-A0A0G0ISK4-F1
#
_entry.id   AF-A0A0G0ISK4-F1
#
_cell.length_a   1.000
_cell.length_b   1.000
_cell.length_c   1.000
_cell.angle_alpha   90.00
_cell.angle_beta   90.00
_cell.angle_gamma   90.00
#
_symmetry.space_group_name_H-M   'P 1'
#
loop_
_entity.id
_entity.type
_entity.pdbx_description
1 polymer ?
#
loop_
_entity_poly.entity_id
_entity_poly.type
_entity_poly.pdbx_seq_one_letter_code
_entity_poly.pdbx_strand_id
1 'polypeptide(L)' 'MQSLIGIKQDQGQKFLENGKRIPVTYVNVSGVKLVGTKIIDKDHYSSLIVEMGKKRRELRIHDESPTTNVGDCRSS' A
#
# COMPACT_ATOMS: atom_id res chain seq x y z
N MET A 1 4.95 21.68 9.65
CA MET A 1 4.09 20.67 10.30
C MET A 1 4.46 19.30 9.74
N GLN A 2 4.63 18.28 10.58
CA GLN A 2 4.92 16.91 10.15
C GLN A 2 3.67 16.06 10.39
N SER A 3 3.28 15.26 9.40
CA SER A 3 2.05 14.46 9.41
C SER A 3 2.33 13.07 8.88
N LEU A 4 1.63 12.07 9.42
CA LEU A 4 1.70 10.68 8.98
C LEU A 4 0.31 10.16 8.66
N ILE A 5 0.25 9.16 7.79
CA ILE A 5 -0.93 8.31 7.62
C ILE A 5 -0.81 7.09 8.53
N GLY A 6 -1.94 6.63 9.07
CA GLY A 6 -1.98 5.51 9.99
C GLY A 6 -3.34 4.85 10.02
N ILE A 7 -3.37 3.61 10.49
CA ILE A 7 -4.59 2.80 10.62
C ILE A 7 -5.00 2.77 12.09
N LYS A 8 -6.24 3.15 12.38
CA LYS A 8 -6.84 3.01 13.72
C LYS A 8 -6.87 1.53 14.10
N GLN A 9 -6.31 1.19 15.26
CA GLN A 9 -6.32 -0.18 15.79
C GLN A 9 -7.41 -0.36 16.84
N ASP A 10 -7.37 0.46 17.89
CA ASP A 10 -8.25 0.29 19.04
C ASP A 10 -8.38 1.59 19.85
N GLN A 11 -9.25 1.60 20.86
CA GLN A 11 -9.42 2.70 21.82
C GLN A 11 -9.33 2.18 23.25
N GLY A 12 -8.75 2.98 24.14
CA GLY A 12 -8.59 2.61 25.54
C GLY A 12 -8.38 3.81 26.45
N GLN A 13 -7.77 3.56 27.60
CA GLN A 13 -7.45 4.60 28.58
C GLN A 13 -6.02 4.45 29.09
N LYS A 14 -5.37 5.57 29.37
CA LYS A 14 -4.10 5.64 30.09
C LYS A 14 -4.27 6.50 31.33
N PHE A 15 -3.45 6.22 32.33
CA PHE A 15 -3.38 7.02 33.54
C PHE A 15 -2.05 7.78 33.51
N LEU A 16 -2.12 9.08 33.78
CA LEU A 16 -0.93 9.89 34.03
C LEU A 16 -0.38 9.58 35.44
N GLU A 17 0.85 9.99 35.71
CA GLU A 17 1.50 9.80 37.02
C GLU A 17 0.71 10.42 38.18
N ASN A 18 -0.04 11.48 37.91
CA ASN A 18 -0.95 12.13 38.86
C ASN A 18 -2.31 11.41 39.02
N GLY A 19 -2.48 10.21 38.47
CA GLY A 19 -3.71 9.42 38.54
C GLY A 19 -4.83 9.85 37.58
N LYS A 20 -4.64 10.93 36.80
CA LYS A 20 -5.66 11.38 35.84
C LYS A 20 -5.83 10.38 34.70
N ARG A 21 -7.07 9.95 34.47
CA ARG A 21 -7.46 9.09 33.33
C ARG A 21 -7.62 9.90 32.05
N ILE A 22 -7.03 9.42 30.96
CA ILE A 22 -7.13 10.01 29.62
C ILE A 22 -7.57 8.93 28.62
N PRO A 23 -8.65 9.17 27.84
CA PRO A 23 -9.02 8.29 26.73
C PRO A 23 -8.00 8.43 25.59
N VAL A 24 -7.59 7.31 25.02
CA VAL A 24 -6.59 7.26 23.95
C VAL A 24 -7.07 6.41 22.78
N THR A 25 -6.61 6.74 21.57
CA THR A 25 -6.79 5.92 20.37
C THR A 25 -5.43 5.41 19.93
N TYR A 26 -5.32 4.10 19.71
CA TYR A 26 -4.11 3.49 19.19
C TYR A 26 -4.13 3.54 17.66
N VAL A 27 -3.10 4.17 17.08
CA VAL A 27 -2.94 4.32 15.63
C VAL A 27 -1.63 3.68 15.21
N ASN A 28 -1.70 2.71 14.30
CA ASN A 28 -0.52 2.09 13.71
C ASN A 28 -0.04 2.92 12.51
N VAL A 29 1.18 3.43 12.60
CA VAL A 29 1.84 4.24 11.55
C VAL A 29 2.97 3.49 10.85
N SER A 30 3.03 2.16 10.99
CA SER A 30 4.08 1.35 10.38
C SER A 30 3.92 1.25 8.87
N GLY A 31 5.07 1.21 8.18
CA GLY A 31 5.13 0.97 6.73
C GLY A 31 4.78 2.18 5.87
N VAL A 32 4.77 3.40 6.42
CA VAL A 32 4.69 4.64 5.65
C VAL A 32 6.00 4.86 4.90
N LYS A 33 5.92 5.10 3.59
CA LYS A 33 7.07 5.37 2.72
C LYS A 33 6.77 6.55 1.81
N LEU A 34 7.78 7.37 1.55
CA LEU A 34 7.73 8.41 0.53
C LEU A 34 7.91 7.77 -0.85
N VAL A 35 6.98 8.02 -1.75
CA VAL A 35 6.98 7.45 -3.11
C VAL A 35 7.20 8.51 -4.17
N GLY A 36 6.90 9.77 -3.85
CA GLY A 36 7.20 10.87 -4.74
C GLY A 36 6.97 12.23 -4.12
N THR A 37 7.35 13.25 -4.87
CA THR A 37 7.20 14.66 -4.52
C THR A 37 6.53 15.37 -5.70
N LYS A 38 5.56 16.22 -5.38
CA LYS A 38 4.98 17.19 -6.30
C LYS A 38 5.69 18.51 -6.09
N ILE A 39 6.17 19.12 -7.17
CA ILE A 39 6.91 20.38 -7.12
C ILE A 39 6.15 21.47 -7.87
N ILE A 40 6.30 22.72 -7.41
CA ILE A 40 5.51 23.86 -7.89
C ILE A 40 5.66 24.05 -9.40
N ASP A 41 6.88 23.93 -9.92
CA ASP A 41 7.18 24.21 -11.34
C ASP A 41 6.48 23.25 -12.31
N LYS A 42 6.29 21.99 -11.89
CA LYS A 42 5.72 20.94 -12.74
C LYS A 42 4.25 20.68 -12.44
N ASP A 43 3.89 20.70 -11.16
CA ASP A 43 2.59 20.23 -10.68
C ASP A 43 1.68 21.38 -10.22
N HIS A 44 2.15 22.62 -10.22
CA HIS A 44 1.44 23.83 -9.76
C HIS A 44 1.08 23.86 -8.26
N TYR A 45 1.58 22.89 -7.49
CA TYR A 45 1.51 22.86 -6.03
C TYR A 45 2.65 22.01 -5.43
N SER A 46 2.90 22.18 -4.14
CA SER A 46 3.89 21.39 -3.39
C SER A 46 3.21 20.35 -2.52
N SER A 47 3.56 19.07 -2.67
CA SER A 47 3.07 18.01 -1.78
C SER A 47 3.99 16.78 -1.75
N LEU A 48 3.85 15.97 -0.70
CA LEU A 48 4.52 14.67 -0.57
C LEU A 48 3.53 13.56 -0.87
N ILE A 49 3.92 12.61 -1.71
CA ILE A 49 3.14 11.40 -2.01
C ILE A 49 3.68 10.28 -1.13
N VAL A 50 2.82 9.78 -0.24
CA VAL A 50 3.15 8.70 0.69
C VAL A 50 2.28 7.49 0.45
N GLU A 51 2.85 6.31 0.64
CA GLU A 51 2.14 5.03 0.60
C GLU A 51 2.28 4.32 1.95
N MET A 52 1.30 3.48 2.29
CA MET A 52 1.28 2.68 3.50
C MET A 52 0.80 1.26 3.22
N GLY A 53 1.50 0.27 3.78
CA GLY A 53 1.15 -1.15 3.68
C GLY A 53 1.86 -1.89 2.55
N LYS A 54 1.60 -3.19 2.43
CA LYS A 54 2.12 -4.07 1.36
C LYS A 54 0.94 -4.58 0.54
N LYS A 55 0.92 -4.29 -0.77
CA LYS A 55 -0.04 -4.89 -1.69
C LYS A 55 0.42 -6.30 -2.05
N ARG A 56 -0.45 -7.31 -1.90
CA ARG A 56 -0.17 -8.67 -2.40
C ARG A 56 -0.05 -8.61 -3.92
N ARG A 57 1.03 -9.16 -4.48
CA ARG A 57 1.17 -9.34 -5.93
C ARG A 57 0.38 -10.57 -6.33
N GLU A 58 -0.68 -10.39 -7.10
CA GLU A 58 -1.44 -11.48 -7.69
C GLU A 58 -0.63 -12.06 -8.85
N LEU A 59 -0.22 -13.33 -8.74
CA LEU A 59 0.42 -14.05 -9.83
C LEU A 59 -0.69 -14.56 -10.74
N ARG A 60 -0.86 -13.95 -11.91
CA ARG A 60 -1.70 -14.51 -12.97
C ARG A 60 -1.00 -15.73 -13.53
N ILE A 61 -1.52 -16.91 -13.23
CA ILE A 61 -1.13 -18.14 -13.93
C ILE A 61 -1.80 -18.07 -15.30
N HIS A 62 -1.01 -17.93 -16.36
CA HIS A 62 -1.49 -18.12 -17.73
C HIS A 62 -1.41 -19.62 -18.02
N ASP A 63 -2.56 -20.30 -18.07
CA ASP A 63 -2.67 -21.65 -18.66
C ASP A 63 -2.59 -21.52 -20.19
N GLU A 64 -1.38 -21.54 -20.74
CA GLU A 64 -1.19 -21.79 -22.17
C GLU A 64 -1.18 -23.30 -22.40
N SER A 65 -2.35 -23.86 -22.72
CA SER A 65 -2.43 -25.21 -23.29
C SER A 65 -1.83 -25.19 -24.71
N PRO A 66 -0.82 -26.03 -25.02
CA PRO A 66 -0.17 -26.02 -26.33
C PRO A 66 -1.12 -26.61 -27.38
N THR A 67 -1.59 -25.78 -28.31
CA THR A 67 -2.29 -26.24 -29.52
C THR A 67 -1.28 -26.93 -30.43
N THR A 68 -1.32 -28.25 -30.47
CA THR A 68 -0.53 -29.05 -31.42
C THR A 68 -1.14 -28.89 -32.81
N ASN A 69 -0.49 -28.14 -33.70
CA ASN A 69 -0.88 -28.07 -35.10
C ASN A 69 -0.51 -29.40 -35.78
N VAL A 70 -1.52 -30.21 -36.08
CA VAL A 70 -1.37 -31.43 -36.91
C VAL A 70 -1.80 -31.07 -38.33
N GLY A 71 -0.84 -30.89 -39.23
CA GLY A 71 -1.03 -30.68 -40.67
C GLY A 71 0.33 -30.35 -41.30
N ASP A 72 0.85 -30.98 -42.35
CA ASP A 72 0.23 -31.79 -43.40
C ASP A 72 1.21 -32.90 -43.84
N CYS A 73 0.76 -34.15 -43.91
CA CYS A 73 1.38 -35.15 -44.78
C CYS A 73 0.84 -34.96 -46.19
N ARG A 74 1.64 -34.37 -47.10
CA ARG A 74 1.36 -34.42 -48.54
C ARG A 74 2.20 -35.52 -49.18
N SER A 75 1.49 -36.57 -49.54
CA SER A 75 1.86 -37.64 -50.47
C SER A 75 2.00 -37.11 -51.90
N SER A 76 3.10 -37.45 -52.57
CA SER A 76 3.26 -37.91 -53.98
C SER A 76 4.68 -37.64 -54.48
#